data_AF-A0A846ZU37-F1
#
_entry.id   AF-A0A846ZU37-F1
#
_cell.length_a   1.000
_cell.length_b   1.000
_cell.length_c   1.000
_cell.angle_alpha   90.00
_cell.angle_beta   90.00
_cell.angle_gamma   90.00
#
_symmetry.space_group_name_H-M   'P 1'
#
loop_
_entity.id
_entity.type
_entity.pdbx_description
1 polymer ?
#
loop_
_entity_poly.entity_id
_entity_poly.type
_entity_poly.pdbx_seq_one_letter_code
_entity_poly.pdbx_strand_id
1 'polypeptide(L)'
;MKTKRFWKYAAAGAALAFALGCAPFGTTLKSEPVSAVPDGKYETIIRLDTPESLPLQPDAGFVYVEPGEKVVVDFPRQVAVKNLDSLDRYERLNRDHMGAFVIKDRQGRVRGYYELLFEYQAFIWERGEDILLQITVPRGKQGTIGETGIHSVGAGMISVGL
;
A
#
# COMPACT_ATOMS: atom_id res chain seq x y z
N MET A 1 60.01 -21.79 30.63
CA MET A 1 59.17 -21.62 31.85
C MET A 1 58.67 -20.18 31.93
N LYS A 2 57.36 -20.03 32.15
CA LYS A 2 56.65 -18.87 32.74
C LYS A 2 56.55 -17.56 31.93
N THR A 3 55.47 -17.51 31.16
CA THR A 3 54.53 -16.39 31.00
C THR A 3 54.32 -15.56 32.27
N LYS A 4 54.25 -14.22 32.14
CA LYS A 4 53.28 -13.29 32.79
C LYS A 4 53.63 -11.81 32.54
N ARG A 5 52.92 -11.17 31.60
CA ARG A 5 52.15 -9.92 31.84
C ARG A 5 51.46 -9.48 30.54
N PHE A 6 50.27 -10.05 30.34
CA PHE A 6 49.16 -9.33 29.74
C PHE A 6 48.93 -8.03 30.53
N TRP A 7 48.62 -6.92 29.86
CA TRP A 7 47.30 -6.29 29.89
C TRP A 7 47.38 -4.84 29.41
N LYS A 8 46.28 -4.40 28.79
CA LYS A 8 45.95 -3.06 28.30
C LYS A 8 46.40 -2.82 26.85
N TYR A 9 45.46 -2.31 26.06
CA TYR A 9 45.56 -1.86 24.66
C TYR A 9 45.13 -2.82 23.54
N ALA A 10 44.49 -3.95 23.83
CA ALA A 10 43.94 -4.84 22.79
C ALA A 10 42.42 -4.70 22.53
N ALA A 11 41.74 -3.67 23.04
CA ALA A 11 40.27 -3.64 23.04
C ALA A 11 39.63 -2.28 22.69
N ALA A 12 40.21 -1.51 21.75
CA ALA A 12 39.61 -0.23 21.34
C ALA A 12 39.67 0.05 19.83
N GLY A 13 39.88 -0.97 18.98
CA GLY A 13 40.00 -0.80 17.52
C GLY A 13 39.02 -1.59 16.66
N ALA A 14 38.16 -2.44 17.24
CA ALA A 14 37.35 -3.41 16.48
C ALA A 14 35.85 -3.36 16.82
N ALA A 15 35.35 -2.23 17.32
CA ALA A 15 33.95 -2.08 17.72
C ALA A 15 33.18 -1.01 16.91
N LEU A 16 33.72 -0.54 15.79
CA LEU A 16 33.06 0.47 14.93
C LEU A 16 32.86 -0.03 13.50
N ALA A 17 32.44 -1.29 13.33
CA ALA A 17 32.03 -1.86 12.04
C ALA A 17 30.60 -2.41 12.04
N PHE A 18 29.77 -2.05 13.03
CA PHE A 18 28.43 -2.62 13.23
C PHE A 18 27.27 -1.61 13.17
N ALA A 19 27.53 -0.35 12.85
CA ALA A 19 26.46 0.61 12.62
C ALA A 19 26.34 0.85 11.12
N LEU A 20 25.11 0.71 10.60
CA LEU A 20 24.67 0.98 9.23
C LEU A 20 24.78 -0.19 8.24
N GLY A 21 24.30 -1.36 8.67
CA GLY A 21 23.45 -2.13 7.75
C GLY A 21 22.18 -1.32 7.48
N CYS A 22 22.25 -0.36 6.57
CA CYS A 22 21.04 0.10 5.89
C CYS A 22 20.42 -1.15 5.28
N ALA A 23 19.27 -1.57 5.80
CA ALA A 23 18.47 -2.61 5.18
C ALA A 23 18.41 -2.33 3.67
N PRO A 24 18.58 -3.35 2.81
CA PRO A 24 18.54 -3.11 1.38
C PRO A 24 17.21 -2.42 1.07
N PHE A 25 17.30 -1.25 0.43
CA PHE A 25 16.15 -0.55 -0.12
C PHE A 25 15.31 -1.59 -0.88
N GLY A 26 14.06 -1.81 -0.46
CA GLY A 26 13.19 -2.76 -1.13
C GLY A 26 13.06 -2.38 -2.60
N THR A 27 13.06 -3.38 -3.50
CA THR A 27 12.87 -3.09 -4.93
C THR A 27 11.41 -2.77 -5.16
N THR A 28 11.11 -1.60 -5.72
CA THR A 28 9.75 -1.29 -6.17
C THR A 28 9.43 -2.11 -7.41
N LEU A 29 8.34 -2.87 -7.35
CA LEU A 29 7.84 -3.66 -8.47
C LEU A 29 6.71 -2.92 -9.19
N LYS A 30 6.59 -3.17 -10.49
CA LYS A 30 5.47 -2.63 -11.28
C LYS A 30 4.21 -3.43 -10.97
N SER A 31 3.14 -2.72 -10.68
CA SER A 31 1.81 -3.31 -10.71
C SER A 31 1.29 -3.30 -12.15
N GLU A 32 0.63 -4.40 -12.53
CA GLU A 32 0.02 -4.56 -13.85
C GLU A 32 -1.50 -4.70 -13.70
N PRO A 33 -2.31 -3.92 -14.44
CA PRO A 33 -3.75 -4.08 -14.41
C PRO A 33 -4.16 -5.41 -15.05
N VAL A 34 -5.19 -6.03 -14.49
CA VAL A 34 -5.84 -7.22 -15.04
C VAL A 34 -7.32 -6.92 -15.28
N SER A 35 -7.97 -7.67 -16.16
CA SER A 35 -9.40 -7.45 -16.46
C SER A 35 -10.31 -7.79 -15.28
N ALA A 36 -9.91 -8.77 -14.47
CA ALA A 36 -10.58 -9.18 -13.23
C ALA A 36 -9.60 -10.00 -12.38
N VAL A 37 -9.84 -10.06 -11.07
CA VAL A 37 -9.18 -11.06 -10.20
C VAL A 37 -9.71 -12.45 -10.58
N PRO A 38 -8.84 -13.43 -10.87
CA PRO A 38 -9.29 -14.77 -11.23
C PRO A 38 -10.17 -15.42 -10.18
N ASP A 39 -11.15 -16.22 -10.59
CA ASP A 39 -11.88 -17.08 -9.67
C ASP A 39 -10.92 -18.16 -9.16
N GLY A 40 -10.70 -18.20 -7.85
CA GLY A 40 -9.69 -19.06 -7.25
C GLY A 40 -9.83 -19.23 -5.75
N LYS A 41 -9.10 -20.20 -5.21
CA LYS A 41 -8.96 -20.36 -3.76
C LYS A 41 -7.76 -19.56 -3.29
N TYR A 42 -8.04 -18.45 -2.62
CA TYR A 42 -7.03 -17.65 -1.95
C TYR A 42 -6.82 -18.14 -0.52
N GLU A 43 -5.59 -18.09 -0.03
CA GLU A 43 -5.29 -18.47 1.35
C GLU A 43 -5.84 -17.44 2.33
N THR A 44 -5.78 -16.16 1.96
CA THR A 44 -6.32 -15.07 2.75
C THR A 44 -6.83 -13.98 1.82
N ILE A 45 -7.98 -13.40 2.18
CA ILE A 45 -8.48 -12.17 1.60
C ILE A 45 -8.42 -11.09 2.68
N ILE A 46 -7.87 -9.92 2.36
CA ILE A 46 -7.76 -8.78 3.27
C ILE A 46 -8.67 -7.69 2.75
N ARG A 47 -9.71 -7.37 3.50
CA ARG A 47 -10.61 -6.23 3.26
C ARG A 47 -9.95 -4.96 3.81
N LEU A 48 -10.01 -3.89 3.02
CA LEU A 48 -9.43 -2.59 3.36
C LEU A 48 -10.56 -1.59 3.63
N ASP A 49 -10.75 -1.22 4.90
CA ASP A 49 -11.84 -0.33 5.30
C ASP A 49 -11.41 1.13 5.20
N THR A 50 -12.26 1.99 4.65
CA THR A 50 -11.95 3.43 4.56
C THR A 50 -11.70 4.02 5.96
N PRO A 51 -10.56 4.68 6.20
CA PRO A 51 -10.15 5.08 7.56
C PRO A 51 -10.97 6.22 8.16
N GLU A 52 -11.66 7.03 7.34
CA GLU A 52 -12.30 8.28 7.78
C GLU A 52 -13.81 8.19 8.01
N SER A 53 -14.45 7.06 7.69
CA SER A 53 -15.91 7.01 7.59
C SER A 53 -16.55 5.93 8.44
N LEU A 54 -17.24 6.37 9.50
CA LEU A 54 -18.32 5.64 10.16
C LEU A 54 -19.60 6.48 10.00
N PRO A 55 -20.79 5.91 9.73
CA PRO A 55 -21.14 4.49 9.82
C PRO A 55 -21.38 3.76 8.47
N LEU A 56 -21.33 4.42 7.32
CA LEU A 56 -21.67 3.82 6.01
C LEU A 56 -20.86 4.48 4.88
N GLN A 57 -19.75 3.87 4.47
CA GLN A 57 -19.01 4.23 3.25
C GLN A 57 -18.24 3.03 2.68
N PRO A 58 -17.92 3.07 1.37
CA PRO A 58 -17.37 1.94 0.63
C PRO A 58 -16.00 1.46 1.14
N ASP A 59 -15.72 0.17 0.93
CA ASP A 59 -14.39 -0.41 1.08
C ASP A 59 -13.38 0.28 0.17
N ALA A 60 -12.17 0.51 0.68
CA ALA A 60 -11.05 1.06 -0.09
C ALA A 60 -10.51 0.05 -1.10
N GLY A 61 -10.63 -1.25 -0.80
CA GLY A 61 -10.16 -2.33 -1.65
C GLY A 61 -10.16 -3.70 -0.99
N PHE A 62 -9.65 -4.67 -1.75
CA PHE A 62 -9.47 -6.06 -1.34
C PHE A 62 -8.10 -6.56 -1.80
N VAL A 63 -7.44 -7.37 -0.99
CA VAL A 63 -6.17 -8.03 -1.35
C VAL A 63 -6.35 -9.53 -1.24
N TYR A 64 -5.95 -10.25 -2.28
CA TYR A 64 -6.09 -11.70 -2.42
C TYR A 64 -4.70 -12.33 -2.42
N VAL A 65 -4.42 -13.18 -1.44
CA VAL A 65 -3.10 -13.80 -1.29
C VAL A 65 -3.14 -15.24 -1.81
N GLU A 66 -2.22 -15.57 -2.71
CA GLU A 66 -2.07 -16.93 -3.25
C GLU A 66 -1.62 -17.92 -2.15
N PRO A 67 -1.98 -19.22 -2.26
CA PRO A 67 -1.54 -20.23 -1.29
C PRO A 67 -0.03 -20.36 -1.16
N GLY A 68 0.46 -20.36 0.08
CA GLY A 68 1.88 -20.45 0.42
C GLY A 68 2.64 -19.14 0.26
N GLU A 69 1.95 -18.06 -0.13
CA GLU A 69 2.57 -16.76 -0.36
C GLU A 69 2.35 -15.78 0.79
N LYS A 70 3.27 -14.81 0.93
CA LYS A 70 3.26 -13.85 2.02
C LYS A 70 3.25 -12.42 1.50
N VAL A 71 2.09 -11.80 1.59
CA VAL A 71 1.86 -10.39 1.27
C VAL A 71 1.48 -9.65 2.54
N VAL A 72 2.31 -8.69 2.93
CA VAL A 72 2.04 -7.76 4.03
C VAL A 72 1.39 -6.52 3.44
N VAL A 73 0.23 -6.14 3.94
CA VAL A 73 -0.44 -4.91 3.54
C VAL A 73 -0.12 -3.81 4.56
N ASP A 74 0.31 -2.65 4.07
CA ASP A 74 0.47 -1.43 4.86
C ASP A 74 -0.70 -0.51 4.55
N PHE A 75 -1.78 -0.71 5.32
CA PHE A 75 -2.99 0.10 5.28
C PHE A 75 -3.61 0.20 6.70
N PRO A 76 -4.15 1.37 7.12
CA PRO A 76 -4.52 1.60 8.51
C PRO A 76 -5.62 0.70 9.08
N ARG A 77 -6.60 0.33 8.25
CA ARG A 77 -7.74 -0.52 8.66
C ARG A 77 -7.86 -1.70 7.72
N GLN A 78 -7.40 -2.85 8.19
CA GLN A 78 -7.38 -4.09 7.43
C GLN A 78 -8.04 -5.21 8.23
N VAL A 79 -8.91 -5.97 7.58
CA VAL A 79 -9.63 -7.09 8.17
C VAL A 79 -9.43 -8.33 7.31
N ALA A 80 -8.87 -9.39 7.91
CA ALA A 80 -8.79 -10.68 7.22
C ALA A 80 -10.17 -11.34 7.16
N VAL A 81 -10.60 -11.71 5.96
CA VAL A 81 -11.88 -12.37 5.69
C VAL A 81 -11.65 -13.67 4.91
N LYS A 82 -12.53 -14.66 5.10
CA LYS A 82 -12.39 -15.98 4.46
C LYS A 82 -12.90 -15.99 3.02
N ASN A 83 -13.96 -15.23 2.75
CA ASN A 83 -14.60 -15.08 1.45
C ASN A 83 -15.32 -13.73 1.39
N LEU A 84 -15.86 -13.42 0.23
CA LEU A 84 -16.62 -12.19 -0.04
C LEU A 84 -18.13 -12.46 -0.17
N ASP A 85 -18.59 -13.64 0.25
CA ASP A 85 -20.01 -14.04 0.12
C ASP A 85 -20.93 -13.19 1.03
N SER A 86 -20.36 -12.65 2.11
CA SER A 86 -21.06 -11.80 3.07
C SER A 86 -21.18 -10.34 2.63
N LEU A 87 -20.65 -9.96 1.47
CA LEU A 87 -20.76 -8.59 0.98
C LEU A 87 -22.22 -8.25 0.67
N ASP A 88 -22.67 -7.09 1.15
CA ASP A 88 -23.99 -6.59 0.85
C ASP A 88 -24.10 -6.10 -0.61
N ARG A 89 -25.27 -5.55 -0.98
CA ARG A 89 -25.50 -5.09 -2.36
C ARG A 89 -24.63 -3.88 -2.73
N TYR A 90 -24.43 -2.96 -1.80
CA TYR A 90 -23.67 -1.73 -2.01
C TYR A 90 -22.16 -2.02 -2.02
N GLU A 91 -21.69 -2.91 -1.14
CA GLU A 91 -20.29 -3.35 -1.11
C GLU A 91 -19.91 -4.06 -2.42
N ARG A 92 -20.80 -4.91 -2.95
CA ARG A 92 -20.59 -5.55 -4.27
C ARG A 92 -20.54 -4.52 -5.41
N LEU A 93 -21.50 -3.60 -5.45
CA LEU A 93 -21.52 -2.55 -6.47
C LEU A 93 -20.25 -1.70 -6.41
N ASN A 94 -19.79 -1.35 -5.20
CA ASN A 94 -18.54 -0.61 -5.02
C ASN A 94 -17.33 -1.39 -5.54
N ARG A 95 -17.26 -2.68 -5.24
CA ARG A 95 -16.20 -3.57 -5.75
C ARG A 95 -16.18 -3.63 -7.28
N ASP A 96 -17.33 -3.67 -7.93
CA ASP A 96 -17.44 -3.69 -9.41
C ASP A 96 -16.84 -2.42 -10.07
N HIS A 97 -16.66 -1.34 -9.29
CA HIS A 97 -16.03 -0.10 -9.73
C HIS A 97 -14.54 0.01 -9.34
N MET A 98 -13.93 -1.03 -8.76
CA MET A 98 -12.50 -1.03 -8.43
C MET A 98 -11.64 -1.44 -9.63
N GLY A 99 -10.41 -0.94 -9.67
CA GLY A 99 -9.38 -1.47 -10.58
C GLY A 99 -8.78 -2.75 -10.00
N ALA A 100 -8.62 -3.79 -10.83
CA ALA A 100 -7.96 -5.05 -10.46
C ALA A 100 -6.52 -5.09 -10.97
N PHE A 101 -5.63 -5.63 -10.14
CA PHE A 101 -4.20 -5.65 -10.38
C PHE A 101 -3.56 -6.96 -9.89
N VAL A 102 -2.45 -7.34 -10.51
CA VAL A 102 -1.66 -8.51 -10.10
C VAL A 102 -0.41 -8.09 -9.31
N ILE A 103 -0.11 -8.87 -8.27
CA ILE A 103 1.12 -8.77 -7.48
C ILE A 103 2.08 -9.83 -8.00
N LYS A 104 3.14 -9.42 -8.70
CA LYS A 104 4.21 -10.32 -9.15
C LYS A 104 5.49 -10.02 -8.39
N ASP A 105 6.30 -11.04 -8.13
CA ASP A 105 7.69 -10.87 -7.69
C ASP A 105 8.61 -10.53 -8.88
N ARG A 106 9.88 -10.23 -8.60
CA ARG A 106 10.85 -9.87 -9.66
C ARG A 106 11.08 -10.99 -10.68
N GLN A 107 10.80 -12.24 -10.32
CA GLN A 107 10.90 -13.40 -11.21
C GLN A 107 9.62 -13.62 -12.03
N GLY A 108 8.60 -12.78 -11.83
CA GLY A 108 7.32 -12.85 -12.53
C GLY A 108 6.34 -13.86 -11.93
N ARG A 109 6.65 -14.47 -10.78
CA ARG A 109 5.72 -15.35 -10.09
C ARG A 109 4.63 -14.52 -9.43
N VAL A 110 3.39 -14.96 -9.59
CA VAL A 110 2.21 -14.33 -8.97
C VAL A 110 2.21 -14.64 -7.48
N ARG A 111 2.16 -13.59 -6.67
CA ARG A 111 2.09 -13.65 -5.21
C ARG A 111 0.67 -13.37 -4.69
N GLY A 112 -0.18 -12.82 -5.54
CA GLY A 112 -1.53 -12.41 -5.21
C GLY A 112 -2.11 -11.42 -6.20
N TYR A 113 -3.26 -10.88 -5.85
CA TYR A 113 -3.99 -9.86 -6.59
C TYR A 113 -4.51 -8.81 -5.63
N TYR A 114 -4.86 -7.65 -6.13
CA TYR A 114 -5.60 -6.66 -5.35
C TYR A 114 -6.59 -5.89 -6.21
N GLU A 115 -7.69 -5.50 -5.59
CA GLU A 115 -8.69 -4.58 -6.12
C GLU A 115 -8.64 -3.32 -5.27
N LEU A 116 -8.67 -2.17 -5.93
CA LEU A 116 -8.55 -0.91 -5.23
C LEU A 116 -9.41 0.16 -5.90
N LEU A 117 -10.04 1.01 -5.09
CA LEU A 117 -10.66 2.22 -5.60
C LEU A 117 -9.60 3.12 -6.25
N PHE A 118 -9.95 3.75 -7.37
CA PHE A 118 -9.04 4.60 -8.16
C PHE A 118 -8.46 5.80 -7.39
N GLU A 119 -9.10 6.16 -6.29
CA GLU A 119 -8.66 7.22 -5.39
C GLU A 119 -7.41 6.84 -4.60
N TYR A 120 -7.08 5.55 -4.50
CA TYR A 120 -5.92 5.05 -3.78
C TYR A 120 -4.82 4.62 -4.75
N GLN A 121 -3.57 4.71 -4.30
CA GLN A 121 -2.40 4.25 -5.04
C GLN A 121 -1.69 3.15 -4.25
N ALA A 122 -1.30 2.10 -4.94
CA ALA A 122 -0.55 0.98 -4.37
C ALA A 122 0.89 0.94 -4.89
N PHE A 123 1.83 0.68 -3.98
CA PHE A 123 3.24 0.45 -4.27
C PHE A 123 3.61 -0.95 -3.78
N ILE A 124 4.21 -1.74 -4.67
CA ILE A 124 4.65 -3.09 -4.36
C ILE A 124 6.15 -3.03 -4.06
N TRP A 125 6.53 -3.50 -2.88
CA TRP A 125 7.92 -3.58 -2.44
C TRP A 125 8.31 -5.03 -2.20
N GLU A 126 9.39 -5.47 -2.84
CA GLU A 126 9.97 -6.78 -2.56
C GLU A 126 11.06 -6.67 -1.49
N ARG A 127 10.96 -7.47 -0.43
CA ARG A 127 11.92 -7.54 0.68
C ARG A 127 12.27 -8.99 0.99
N GLY A 128 13.26 -9.52 0.30
CA GLY A 128 13.63 -10.93 0.44
C GLY A 128 12.54 -11.83 -0.14
N GLU A 129 11.94 -12.68 0.70
CA GLU A 129 10.82 -13.56 0.30
C GLU A 129 9.44 -12.89 0.47
N ASP A 130 9.37 -11.78 1.21
CA ASP A 130 8.14 -11.08 1.53
C ASP A 130 7.81 -10.01 0.49
N ILE A 131 6.51 -9.84 0.20
CA ILE A 131 5.98 -8.67 -0.50
C ILE A 131 5.33 -7.74 0.50
N LEU A 132 5.62 -6.44 0.39
CA LEU A 132 4.90 -5.37 1.07
C LEU A 132 4.08 -4.60 0.04
N LEU A 133 2.75 -4.63 0.20
CA LEU A 133 1.80 -3.82 -0.55
C LEU A 133 1.48 -2.57 0.27
N GLN A 134 2.08 -1.45 -0.09
CA GLN A 134 1.85 -0.16 0.56
C GLN A 134 0.75 0.60 -0.16
N ILE A 135 -0.31 0.98 0.56
CA ILE A 135 -1.47 1.68 -0.02
C ILE A 135 -1.53 3.08 0.55
N THR A 136 -1.61 4.06 -0.34
CA THR A 136 -1.64 5.48 0.00
C THR A 136 -2.86 6.13 -0.62
N VAL A 137 -3.44 7.09 0.08
CA VAL A 137 -4.36 8.06 -0.52
C VAL A 137 -3.46 9.11 -1.17
N PRO A 138 -3.32 9.19 -2.51
CA PRO A 138 -2.77 10.37 -3.14
C PRO A 138 -3.45 11.59 -2.53
N ARG A 139 -2.66 12.51 -1.97
CA ARG A 139 -3.14 13.82 -1.56
C ARG A 139 -3.60 14.57 -2.82
N GLY A 140 -4.80 14.26 -3.27
CA GLY A 140 -5.44 14.96 -4.36
C GLY A 140 -5.86 16.32 -3.84
N LYS A 141 -5.17 17.37 -4.32
CA LYS A 141 -5.66 18.75 -4.41
C LYS A 141 -6.60 19.11 -3.25
N GLN A 142 -6.03 19.55 -2.12
CA GLN A 142 -6.73 20.56 -1.33
C GLN A 142 -7.19 21.58 -2.37
N GLY A 143 -8.50 21.66 -2.60
CA GLY A 143 -9.04 22.74 -3.39
C GLY A 143 -8.42 24.00 -2.82
N THR A 144 -7.84 24.84 -3.68
CA THR A 144 -7.41 26.18 -3.28
C THR A 144 -8.68 26.97 -2.93
N ILE A 145 -9.32 26.64 -1.80
CA ILE A 145 -10.25 27.49 -1.10
C ILE A 145 -9.36 28.26 -0.12
N GLY A 146 -8.62 29.21 -0.67
CA GLY A 146 -7.53 29.85 0.05
C GLY A 146 -6.82 30.93 -0.75
N GLU A 147 -7.56 31.71 -1.54
CA GLU A 147 -7.33 33.14 -1.77
C GLU A 147 -8.39 33.69 -2.74
N THR A 148 -9.62 33.76 -2.25
CA THR A 148 -10.56 34.77 -2.78
C THR A 148 -11.45 35.24 -1.63
N GLY A 149 -10.78 35.52 -0.51
CA GLY A 149 -11.27 36.46 0.47
C GLY A 149 -10.71 37.84 0.12
N ILE A 150 -11.58 38.71 -0.37
CA ILE A 150 -11.53 40.16 -0.16
C ILE A 150 -10.31 40.89 -0.74
N HIS A 151 -10.26 41.05 -2.06
CA HIS A 151 -9.92 42.35 -2.66
C HIS A 151 -10.79 42.58 -3.90
N SER A 152 -11.74 43.49 -3.75
CA SER A 152 -12.38 44.22 -4.85
C SER A 152 -11.33 44.76 -5.82
N VAL A 153 -11.45 44.45 -7.12
CA VAL A 153 -11.49 45.40 -8.25
C VAL A 153 -12.05 44.62 -9.45
N GLY A 154 -13.02 45.24 -10.13
CA GLY A 154 -13.93 44.56 -11.04
C GLY A 154 -13.33 44.06 -12.36
N ALA A 155 -14.03 43.08 -12.92
CA ALA A 155 -14.43 43.03 -14.31
C ALA A 155 -15.37 41.83 -14.43
N GLY A 156 -16.67 42.11 -14.50
CA GLY A 156 -17.62 41.10 -14.90
C GLY A 156 -17.29 40.63 -16.31
N MET A 157 -17.31 39.32 -16.53
CA MET A 157 -17.90 38.75 -17.73
C MET A 157 -18.49 37.39 -17.38
N ILE A 158 -19.80 37.40 -17.28
CA ILE A 158 -20.66 36.24 -17.30
C ILE A 158 -20.71 35.82 -18.77
N SER A 159 -20.14 34.67 -19.13
CA SER A 159 -20.49 33.99 -20.38
C SER A 159 -21.52 32.92 -20.02
N VAL A 160 -22.79 33.27 -20.18
CA VAL A 160 -23.91 32.34 -20.24
C VAL A 160 -24.46 32.44 -21.66
N GLY A 161 -24.33 31.33 -22.40
CA GLY A 161 -25.25 30.86 -23.44
C GLY A 161 -25.44 31.68 -24.73
N LEU A 162 -25.07 31.05 -25.85
CA LEU A 162 -25.94 30.85 -27.01
C LEU A 162 -25.48 29.63 -27.82
#